data_AF-A0A9E2X3V9-F1
#
_entry.id   AF-A0A9E2X3V9-F1
#
_cell.length_a   1.000
_cell.length_b   1.000
_cell.length_c   1.000
_cell.angle_alpha   90.00
_cell.angle_beta   90.00
_cell.angle_gamma   90.00
#
_symmetry.space_group_name_H-M   'P 1'
#
loop_
_entity.id
_entity.type
_entity.pdbx_description
1 polymer ?
#
loop_
_entity_poly.entity_id
_entity_poly.type
_entity_poly.pdbx_seq_one_letter_code
_entity_poly.pdbx_strand_id
1 'polypeptide(L)'
;MNEQLLLGLADDELVIGWRDSEWTGIAPVLEEDVAFSSIAQNEIGHARAVYQLLTDDADAFAFDRAPDEYRCAPLVELRLLDWAHTIARRWLYEVADEVRITALMEDVPLAAKINREEAYHRMHAEMWHERLRDEPRFRDAVIELWPYALGVVLREQRPALAARVGLDEVEPVERGTHTDELAELWAEMTMVRRSAPAGAQW
;
A
#
# COMPACT_ATOMS: atom_id res chain seq x y z
N MET A 1 15.52 -13.37 -9.18
CA MET A 1 14.50 -12.40 -8.75
C MET A 1 13.85 -12.94 -7.49
N ASN A 2 13.77 -12.14 -6.42
CA ASN A 2 13.28 -12.64 -5.14
C ASN A 2 11.73 -12.61 -5.15
N GLU A 3 11.10 -13.77 -5.34
CA GLU A 3 9.63 -13.95 -5.34
C GLU A 3 8.96 -13.33 -4.11
N GLN A 4 9.65 -13.30 -2.96
CA GLN A 4 9.12 -12.68 -1.75
C GLN A 4 8.99 -11.15 -1.87
N LEU A 5 9.85 -10.49 -2.66
CA LEU A 5 9.74 -9.05 -2.89
C LEU A 5 8.51 -8.71 -3.74
N LEU A 6 8.28 -9.50 -4.79
CA LEU A 6 7.10 -9.34 -5.64
C LEU A 6 5.83 -9.68 -4.87
N LEU A 7 5.85 -10.69 -4.00
CA LEU A 7 4.72 -11.02 -3.15
C LEU A 7 4.42 -9.90 -2.15
N GLY A 8 5.45 -9.35 -1.50
CA GLY A 8 5.30 -8.21 -0.59
C GLY A 8 4.77 -6.96 -1.29
N LEU A 9 5.23 -6.68 -2.52
CA LEU A 9 4.69 -5.60 -3.35
C LEU A 9 3.21 -5.85 -3.67
N ALA A 10 2.87 -7.02 -4.21
CA ALA A 10 1.48 -7.34 -4.56
C ALA A 10 0.52 -7.28 -3.35
N ASP A 11 0.99 -7.75 -2.19
CA ASP A 11 0.21 -7.71 -0.96
C ASP A 11 0.02 -6.29 -0.43
N ASP A 12 1.04 -5.43 -0.55
CA ASP A 12 0.92 -4.02 -0.20
C ASP A 12 -0.12 -3.31 -1.08
N GLU A 13 0.01 -3.47 -2.39
CA GLU A 13 -0.90 -2.88 -3.40
C GLU A 13 -2.35 -3.31 -3.16
N LEU A 14 -2.58 -4.60 -2.87
CA LEU A 14 -3.90 -5.11 -2.57
C LEU A 14 -4.45 -4.48 -1.29
N VAL A 15 -3.69 -4.53 -0.20
CA VAL A 15 -4.14 -4.10 1.12
C VAL A 15 -4.36 -2.59 1.17
N ILE A 16 -3.45 -1.79 0.62
CA ILE A 16 -3.60 -0.33 0.60
C ILE A 16 -4.76 0.09 -0.30
N GLY A 17 -4.94 -0.56 -1.46
CA GLY A 17 -6.08 -0.30 -2.34
C GLY A 17 -7.41 -0.56 -1.65
N TRP A 18 -7.53 -1.64 -0.87
CA TRP A 18 -8.72 -1.89 -0.06
C TRP A 18 -8.92 -0.84 1.02
N ARG A 19 -7.87 -0.47 1.77
CA ARG A 19 -7.96 0.57 2.80
C ARG A 19 -8.35 1.94 2.24
N ASP A 20 -7.89 2.29 1.05
CA ASP A 20 -8.26 3.55 0.42
C ASP A 20 -9.68 3.52 -0.12
N SER A 21 -10.17 2.35 -0.53
CA SER A 21 -11.57 2.18 -0.95
C SER A 21 -12.57 2.45 0.18
N GLU A 22 -12.17 2.32 1.45
CA GLU A 22 -13.01 2.66 2.62
C GLU A 22 -13.43 4.13 2.64
N TRP A 23 -12.68 5.02 1.96
CA TRP A 23 -13.00 6.44 1.84
C TRP A 23 -14.06 6.75 0.77
N THR A 24 -14.41 5.78 -0.08
CA THR A 24 -15.36 5.97 -1.18
C THR A 24 -16.73 6.46 -0.68
N GLY A 25 -17.07 7.71 -1.01
CA GLY A 25 -18.35 8.33 -0.67
C GLY A 25 -18.40 8.97 0.72
N ILE A 26 -17.26 9.03 1.42
CA ILE A 26 -17.11 9.65 2.74
C ILE A 26 -15.86 10.54 2.87
N ALA A 27 -15.09 10.74 1.79
CA ALA A 27 -13.96 11.64 1.77
C ALA A 27 -14.39 13.08 2.12
N PRO A 28 -13.50 13.91 2.68
CA PRO A 28 -13.89 15.23 3.19
C PRO A 28 -14.38 16.20 2.10
N VAL A 29 -14.02 15.96 0.83
CA VAL A 29 -14.51 16.71 -0.33
C VAL A 29 -14.68 15.76 -1.53
N LEU A 30 -15.54 16.16 -2.48
CA LEU A 30 -15.93 15.32 -3.63
C LEU A 30 -14.76 14.94 -4.53
N GLU A 31 -13.81 15.85 -4.73
CA GLU A 31 -12.63 15.61 -5.53
C GLU A 31 -11.78 14.48 -4.95
N GLU A 32 -11.73 14.38 -3.62
CA GLU A 32 -10.98 13.34 -2.92
C GLU A 32 -11.70 11.99 -2.96
N ASP A 33 -13.04 11.97 -2.92
CA ASP A 33 -13.80 10.74 -3.16
C ASP A 33 -13.43 10.14 -4.52
N VAL A 34 -13.37 10.97 -5.56
CA VAL A 34 -13.02 10.53 -6.92
C VAL A 34 -11.55 10.12 -7.00
N ALA A 35 -10.65 10.91 -6.41
CA ALA A 35 -9.21 10.61 -6.42
C ALA A 35 -8.90 9.29 -5.68
N PHE A 36 -9.35 9.14 -4.43
CA PHE A 36 -9.12 7.92 -3.65
C PHE A 36 -9.75 6.69 -4.28
N SER A 37 -10.97 6.80 -4.84
CA SER A 37 -11.59 5.68 -5.56
C SER A 37 -10.75 5.25 -6.78
N SER A 38 -10.20 6.21 -7.52
CA SER A 38 -9.36 5.94 -8.69
C SER A 38 -8.03 5.30 -8.29
N ILE A 39 -7.37 5.85 -7.26
CA ILE A 39 -6.12 5.33 -6.70
C ILE A 39 -6.34 3.90 -6.23
N ALA A 40 -7.32 3.67 -5.36
CA ALA A 40 -7.67 2.34 -4.84
C ALA A 40 -7.86 1.30 -5.94
N GLN A 41 -8.57 1.67 -7.02
CA GLN A 41 -8.77 0.78 -8.16
C GLN A 41 -7.46 0.48 -8.90
N ASN A 42 -6.55 1.46 -9.01
CA ASN A 42 -5.24 1.27 -9.65
C ASN A 42 -4.35 0.35 -8.82
N GLU A 43 -4.29 0.51 -7.50
CA GLU A 43 -3.48 -0.37 -6.62
C GLU A 43 -3.95 -1.82 -6.70
N ILE A 44 -5.27 -2.07 -6.65
CA ILE A 44 -5.81 -3.43 -6.82
C ILE A 44 -5.46 -3.99 -8.22
N GLY A 45 -5.42 -3.12 -9.24
CA GLY A 45 -4.95 -3.47 -10.58
C GLY A 45 -3.46 -3.82 -10.63
N HIS A 46 -2.62 -3.07 -9.93
CA HIS A 46 -1.18 -3.33 -9.79
C HIS A 46 -0.94 -4.65 -9.04
N ALA A 47 -1.62 -4.86 -7.91
CA ALA A 47 -1.57 -6.11 -7.15
C ALA A 47 -1.83 -7.33 -8.05
N ARG A 48 -2.94 -7.31 -8.79
CA ARG A 48 -3.29 -8.38 -9.74
C ARG A 48 -2.20 -8.60 -10.78
N ALA A 49 -1.67 -7.53 -11.38
CA ALA A 49 -0.62 -7.63 -12.39
C ALA A 49 0.67 -8.23 -11.82
N VAL A 50 1.03 -7.91 -10.58
CA VAL A 50 2.21 -8.47 -9.90
C VAL A 50 1.98 -9.93 -9.50
N TYR A 51 0.80 -10.30 -8.98
CA TYR A 51 0.47 -11.70 -8.70
C TYR A 51 0.55 -12.60 -9.95
N GLN A 52 0.18 -12.08 -11.12
CA GLN A 52 0.31 -12.81 -12.40
C GLN A 52 1.76 -13.12 -12.79
N LEU A 53 2.75 -12.49 -12.17
CA LEU A 53 4.16 -12.86 -12.33
C LEU A 53 4.55 -14.05 -11.44
N LEU A 54 3.76 -14.36 -10.42
CA LEU A 54 4.05 -15.37 -9.39
C LEU A 54 3.20 -16.63 -9.53
N THR A 55 2.04 -16.54 -10.16
CA THR A 55 1.07 -17.63 -10.29
C THR A 55 0.19 -17.46 -11.52
N ASP A 56 -0.32 -18.58 -12.05
CA ASP A 56 -1.34 -18.59 -13.09
C ASP A 56 -2.74 -18.22 -12.55
N ASP A 57 -2.96 -18.35 -11.23
CA ASP A 57 -4.21 -18.02 -10.54
C ASP A 57 -3.97 -16.90 -9.52
N ALA A 58 -3.87 -15.67 -10.04
CA ALA A 58 -3.66 -14.45 -9.24
C ALA A 58 -4.78 -14.21 -8.21
N ASP A 59 -5.98 -14.64 -8.57
CA ASP A 59 -7.20 -14.51 -7.80
C ASP A 59 -7.14 -15.40 -6.54
N ALA A 60 -6.70 -16.64 -6.68
CA ALA A 60 -6.44 -17.52 -5.54
C ALA A 60 -5.31 -16.98 -4.64
N PHE A 61 -4.25 -16.45 -5.24
CA PHE A 61 -3.18 -15.80 -4.47
C PHE A 61 -3.67 -14.59 -3.68
N ALA A 62 -4.54 -13.78 -4.26
CA ALA A 62 -5.04 -12.56 -3.62
C ALA A 62 -6.01 -12.83 -2.47
N PHE A 63 -6.79 -13.92 -2.52
CA PHE A 63 -7.97 -14.06 -1.66
C PHE A 63 -8.13 -15.40 -0.94
N ASP A 64 -7.40 -16.45 -1.34
CA ASP A 64 -7.54 -17.79 -0.75
C ASP A 64 -6.44 -18.09 0.29
N ARG A 65 -5.43 -17.22 0.40
CA ARG A 65 -4.40 -17.26 1.45
C ARG A 65 -4.97 -16.87 2.81
N ALA A 66 -4.47 -17.51 3.87
CA ALA A 66 -4.72 -17.13 5.26
C ALA A 66 -3.98 -15.82 5.61
N PRO A 67 -4.44 -15.05 6.62
CA PRO A 67 -3.82 -13.78 6.99
C PRO A 67 -2.31 -13.85 7.26
N ASP A 68 -1.81 -14.93 7.88
CA ASP A 68 -0.38 -15.13 8.18
C ASP A 68 0.48 -15.47 6.95
N GLU A 69 -0.14 -15.71 5.81
CA GLU A 69 0.53 -15.93 4.52
C GLU A 69 0.72 -14.64 3.72
N TYR A 70 0.12 -13.52 4.16
CA TYR A 70 0.36 -12.21 3.57
C TYR A 70 1.74 -11.68 3.95
N ARG A 71 2.35 -10.90 3.07
CA ARG A 71 3.67 -10.29 3.23
C ARG A 71 3.61 -8.78 3.13
N CYS A 72 2.42 -8.20 3.28
CA CYS A 72 2.21 -6.77 3.34
C CYS A 72 2.99 -6.13 4.50
N ALA A 73 3.34 -4.87 4.34
CA ALA A 73 3.94 -4.05 5.37
C ALA A 73 2.86 -3.63 6.37
N PRO A 74 3.16 -3.61 7.68
CA PRO A 74 2.15 -3.21 8.66
C PRO A 74 1.60 -1.79 8.44
N LEU A 75 2.35 -0.91 7.74
CA LEU A 75 1.87 0.43 7.34
C LEU A 75 0.54 0.37 6.58
N VAL A 76 0.41 -0.54 5.61
CA VAL A 76 -0.76 -0.58 4.72
C VAL A 76 -1.98 -1.20 5.42
N GLU A 77 -1.76 -1.96 6.49
CA GLU A 77 -2.83 -2.62 7.24
C GLU A 77 -3.63 -1.64 8.10
N LEU A 78 -3.02 -0.53 8.52
CA LEU A 78 -3.60 0.40 9.49
C LEU A 78 -4.89 1.05 8.98
N ARG A 79 -5.98 0.93 9.72
CA ARG A 79 -7.31 1.48 9.47
C ARG A 79 -7.39 2.90 10.04
N LEU A 80 -6.83 3.84 9.29
CA LEU A 80 -6.76 5.25 9.67
C LEU A 80 -8.05 5.96 9.23
N LEU A 81 -9.02 6.08 10.13
CA LEU A 81 -10.31 6.77 9.86
C LEU A 81 -10.25 8.27 10.16
N ASP A 82 -9.08 8.87 10.00
CA ASP A 82 -8.94 10.31 9.99
C ASP A 82 -8.01 10.80 8.89
N TRP A 83 -8.44 11.90 8.26
CA TRP A 83 -7.85 12.35 7.01
C TRP A 83 -6.35 12.65 7.10
N ALA A 84 -5.88 13.22 8.21
CA ALA A 84 -4.48 13.55 8.39
C ALA A 84 -3.59 12.30 8.41
N HIS A 85 -3.99 11.25 9.14
CA HIS A 85 -3.28 9.98 9.16
C HIS A 85 -3.40 9.23 7.82
N THR A 86 -4.55 9.26 7.17
CA THR A 86 -4.71 8.67 5.82
C THR A 86 -3.74 9.28 4.82
N ILE A 87 -3.68 10.61 4.76
CA ILE A 87 -2.75 11.31 3.87
C ILE A 87 -1.29 11.05 4.28
N ALA A 88 -0.97 11.05 5.57
CA ALA A 88 0.38 10.75 6.04
C ALA A 88 0.81 9.33 5.62
N ARG A 89 -0.07 8.33 5.77
CA ARG A 89 0.15 6.95 5.30
C ARG A 89 0.38 6.92 3.80
N ARG A 90 -0.50 7.54 3.00
CA ARG A 90 -0.35 7.56 1.53
C ARG A 90 0.95 8.22 1.12
N TRP A 91 1.26 9.40 1.64
CA TRP A 91 2.51 10.09 1.30
C TRP A 91 3.76 9.27 1.67
N LEU A 92 3.80 8.69 2.88
CA LEU A 92 4.92 7.84 3.28
C LEU A 92 5.01 6.57 2.41
N TYR A 93 3.87 5.95 2.08
CA TYR A 93 3.83 4.79 1.18
C TYR A 93 4.34 5.14 -0.21
N GLU A 94 3.86 6.23 -0.82
CA GLU A 94 4.28 6.70 -2.14
C GLU A 94 5.79 6.93 -2.24
N VAL A 95 6.38 7.58 -1.23
CA VAL A 95 7.82 7.87 -1.22
C VAL A 95 8.63 6.57 -1.04
N ALA A 96 8.15 5.66 -0.19
CA ALA A 96 8.76 4.34 0.02
C ALA A 96 8.65 3.45 -1.22
N ASP A 97 7.47 3.43 -1.84
CA ASP A 97 7.20 2.62 -3.01
C ASP A 97 7.97 3.10 -4.22
N GLU A 98 8.14 4.41 -4.43
CA GLU A 98 8.99 4.93 -5.50
C GLU A 98 10.44 4.42 -5.39
N VAL A 99 10.99 4.38 -4.16
CA VAL A 99 12.33 3.84 -3.91
C VAL A 99 12.39 2.36 -4.29
N ARG A 100 11.39 1.58 -3.87
CA ARG A 100 11.31 0.14 -4.12
C ARG A 100 11.10 -0.17 -5.60
N ILE A 101 10.10 0.41 -6.23
CA ILE A 101 9.77 0.19 -7.65
C ILE A 101 10.92 0.61 -8.55
N THR A 102 11.58 1.73 -8.24
CA THR A 102 12.76 2.17 -9.02
C THR A 102 13.84 1.11 -9.03
N ALA A 103 14.11 0.47 -7.89
CA ALA A 103 15.08 -0.62 -7.81
C ALA A 103 14.64 -1.89 -8.57
N LEU A 104 13.34 -2.11 -8.75
CA LEU A 104 12.81 -3.26 -9.50
C LEU A 104 12.77 -3.05 -11.01
N MET A 105 12.83 -1.81 -11.51
CA MET A 105 12.67 -1.51 -12.94
C MET A 105 13.72 -2.18 -13.85
N GLU A 106 14.92 -2.49 -13.34
CA GLU A 106 15.96 -3.18 -14.12
C GLU A 106 15.62 -4.65 -14.35
N ASP A 107 15.07 -5.33 -13.33
CA ASP A 107 14.83 -6.77 -13.34
C ASP A 107 13.38 -7.16 -13.68
N VAL A 108 12.43 -6.24 -13.47
CA VAL A 108 10.98 -6.48 -13.58
C VAL A 108 10.39 -5.53 -14.63
N PRO A 109 10.16 -5.96 -15.88
CA PRO A 109 9.60 -5.08 -16.93
C PRO A 109 8.26 -4.44 -16.55
N LEU A 110 7.43 -5.13 -15.75
CA LEU A 110 6.16 -4.61 -15.24
C LEU A 110 6.36 -3.38 -14.33
N ALA A 111 7.45 -3.33 -13.55
CA ALA A 111 7.71 -2.24 -12.61
C ALA A 111 7.84 -0.88 -13.33
N ALA A 112 8.39 -0.85 -14.55
CA ALA A 112 8.45 0.38 -15.35
C ALA A 112 7.06 0.87 -15.82
N LYS A 113 6.09 -0.04 -15.96
CA LYS A 113 4.70 0.34 -16.24
C LYS A 113 4.03 0.90 -14.99
N ILE A 114 4.10 0.15 -13.88
CA ILE A 114 3.53 0.57 -12.59
C ILE A 114 4.09 1.95 -12.21
N ASN A 115 5.42 2.15 -12.29
CA ASN A 115 6.04 3.43 -11.96
C ASN A 115 5.47 4.65 -12.74
N ARG A 116 5.02 4.44 -13.99
CA ARG A 116 4.39 5.52 -14.79
C ARG A 116 2.96 5.81 -14.34
N GLU A 117 2.22 4.79 -13.91
CA GLU A 117 0.86 4.91 -13.42
C GLU A 117 0.86 5.54 -12.01
N GLU A 118 1.76 5.10 -11.13
CA GLU A 118 2.01 5.67 -9.79
C GLU A 118 2.45 7.15 -9.79
N ALA A 119 2.91 7.68 -10.92
CA ALA A 119 3.29 9.10 -11.01
C ALA A 119 2.11 10.03 -10.65
N TYR A 120 0.88 9.61 -10.93
CA TYR A 120 -0.32 10.36 -10.52
C TYR A 120 -0.54 10.28 -9.00
N HIS A 121 -0.33 9.11 -8.38
CA HIS A 121 -0.49 8.90 -6.95
C HIS A 121 0.52 9.74 -6.15
N ARG A 122 1.79 9.73 -6.57
CA ARG A 122 2.84 10.59 -5.99
C ARG A 122 2.51 12.07 -6.08
N MET A 123 2.02 12.53 -7.23
CA MET A 123 1.64 13.94 -7.41
C MET A 123 0.49 14.32 -6.46
N HIS A 124 -0.51 13.45 -6.31
CA HIS A 124 -1.63 13.65 -5.39
C HIS A 124 -1.18 13.67 -3.93
N ALA A 125 -0.35 12.71 -3.53
CA ALA A 125 0.18 12.63 -2.17
C ALA A 125 1.09 13.81 -1.82
N GLU A 126 1.96 14.25 -2.75
CA GLU A 126 2.83 15.40 -2.54
C GLU A 126 2.04 16.71 -2.43
N MET A 127 1.01 16.91 -3.27
CA MET A 127 0.11 18.06 -3.15
C MET A 127 -0.49 18.14 -1.73
N TRP A 128 -0.93 17.01 -1.18
CA TRP A 128 -1.50 16.97 0.16
C TRP A 128 -0.45 17.16 1.27
N HIS A 129 0.74 16.58 1.11
CA HIS A 129 1.87 16.82 2.00
C HIS A 129 2.22 18.32 2.05
N GLU A 130 2.38 18.98 0.90
CA GLU A 130 2.65 20.42 0.82
C GLU A 130 1.56 21.25 1.52
N ARG A 131 0.30 20.83 1.40
CA ARG A 131 -0.84 21.52 2.01
C ARG A 131 -0.91 21.34 3.53
N LEU A 132 -0.51 20.17 4.05
CA LEU A 132 -0.71 19.80 5.47
C LEU A 132 0.57 19.84 6.31
N ARG A 133 1.74 20.00 5.72
CA ARG A 133 3.05 19.90 6.43
C ARG A 133 3.21 20.80 7.65
N ASP A 134 2.49 21.93 7.73
CA ASP A 134 2.55 22.84 8.89
C ASP A 134 1.49 22.51 9.96
N GLU A 135 0.49 21.70 9.62
CA GLU A 135 -0.58 21.28 10.52
C GLU A 135 -0.06 20.29 11.58
N PRO A 136 -0.22 20.57 12.89
CA PRO A 136 0.31 19.71 13.95
C PRO A 136 -0.15 18.24 13.83
N ARG A 137 -1.44 18.02 13.56
CA ARG A 137 -2.01 16.67 13.44
C ARG A 137 -1.37 15.85 12.33
N PHE A 138 -1.04 16.47 11.19
CA PHE A 138 -0.37 15.79 10.09
C PHE A 138 1.08 15.48 10.42
N ARG A 139 1.80 16.44 11.03
CA ARG A 139 3.18 16.21 11.47
C ARG A 139 3.28 15.07 12.50
N ASP A 140 2.37 15.05 13.47
CA ASP A 140 2.31 14.00 14.48
C ASP A 140 2.05 12.64 13.81
N ALA A 141 1.12 12.57 12.86
CA ALA A 141 0.83 11.36 12.08
C ALA A 141 2.04 10.88 11.27
N VAL A 142 2.78 11.77 10.61
CA VAL A 142 4.01 11.41 9.87
C VAL A 142 5.04 10.79 10.81
N ILE A 143 5.26 11.37 11.99
CA ILE A 143 6.21 10.84 12.97
C ILE A 143 5.74 9.49 13.53
N GLU A 144 4.45 9.35 13.82
CA GLU A 144 3.85 8.10 14.30
C GLU A 144 4.00 6.96 13.29
N LEU A 145 3.76 7.25 12.00
CA LEU A 145 3.79 6.25 10.93
C LEU A 145 5.20 5.99 10.37
N TRP A 146 6.20 6.81 10.74
CA TRP A 146 7.55 6.70 10.21
C TRP A 146 8.22 5.33 10.41
N PRO A 147 8.17 4.70 11.61
CA PRO A 147 8.63 3.33 11.81
C PRO A 147 8.02 2.32 10.83
N TYR A 148 6.74 2.48 10.51
CA TYR A 148 6.01 1.58 9.60
C TYR A 148 6.45 1.78 8.14
N ALA A 149 6.71 3.02 7.72
CA ALA A 149 7.22 3.34 6.39
C ALA A 149 8.61 2.71 6.12
N LEU A 150 9.48 2.69 7.14
CA LEU A 150 10.78 2.01 7.04
C LEU A 150 10.67 0.49 6.82
N GLY A 151 9.54 -0.12 7.23
CA GLY A 151 9.23 -1.54 6.98
C GLY A 151 8.73 -1.85 5.57
N VAL A 152 8.36 -0.83 4.78
CA VAL A 152 7.92 -1.02 3.39
C VAL A 152 9.10 -1.40 2.49
N VAL A 153 10.27 -0.79 2.71
CA VAL A 153 11.47 -0.95 1.89
C VAL A 153 12.48 -1.93 2.51
N LEU A 154 13.39 -2.42 1.68
CA LEU A 154 14.53 -3.22 2.16
C LEU A 154 15.48 -2.38 3.00
N ARG A 155 16.24 -3.04 3.88
CA ARG A 155 17.17 -2.38 4.80
C ARG A 155 18.16 -1.47 4.06
N GLU A 156 18.69 -1.91 2.93
CA GLU A 156 19.61 -1.16 2.08
C GLU A 156 18.97 0.07 1.40
N GLN A 157 17.64 0.13 1.32
CA GLN A 157 16.88 1.23 0.72
C GLN A 157 16.48 2.30 1.75
N ARG A 158 16.53 2.00 3.05
CA ARG A 158 16.14 2.93 4.13
C ARG A 158 16.89 4.25 4.12
N PRO A 159 18.22 4.31 3.88
CA PRO A 159 18.91 5.60 3.80
C PRO A 159 18.38 6.50 2.68
N ALA A 160 17.97 5.91 1.54
CA ALA A 160 17.38 6.67 0.44
C ALA A 160 15.98 7.19 0.80
N LEU A 161 15.17 6.37 1.47
CA LEU A 161 13.85 6.76 1.97
C LEU A 161 13.95 7.88 3.03
N ALA A 162 14.82 7.69 4.03
CA ALA A 162 15.10 8.67 5.08
C ALA A 162 15.53 10.03 4.51
N ALA A 163 16.44 10.03 3.52
CA ALA A 163 16.88 11.24 2.85
C ALA A 163 15.77 11.96 2.08
N ARG A 164 14.83 11.21 1.47
CA ARG A 164 13.69 11.78 0.73
C ARG A 164 12.64 12.41 1.65
N VAL A 165 12.34 11.74 2.76
CA VAL A 165 11.35 12.20 3.76
C VAL A 165 11.93 13.31 4.66
N GLY A 166 13.24 13.32 4.87
CA GLY A 166 13.92 14.28 5.74
C GLY A 166 13.82 13.91 7.22
N LEU A 167 13.74 12.61 7.52
CA LEU A 167 13.71 12.05 8.88
C LEU A 167 14.86 11.06 9.07
N ASP A 168 15.45 11.05 10.27
CA ASP A 168 16.45 10.05 10.63
C ASP A 168 15.82 8.65 10.73
N GLU A 169 16.60 7.61 10.44
CA GLU A 169 16.15 6.23 10.63
C GLU A 169 15.86 5.95 12.12
N VAL A 170 14.76 5.23 12.35
CA VAL A 170 14.33 4.73 13.67
C VAL A 170 14.14 3.22 13.60
N GLU A 171 13.85 2.57 14.74
CA GLU A 171 13.53 1.15 14.74
C GLU A 171 12.27 0.90 13.88
N PRO A 172 12.35 0.09 12.82
CA PRO A 172 11.23 -0.13 11.90
C PRO A 172 10.18 -1.07 12.50
N VAL A 173 8.96 -0.97 12.00
CA VAL A 173 7.96 -2.02 12.16
C VAL A 173 8.04 -2.94 10.94
N GLU A 174 8.67 -4.10 11.12
CA GLU A 174 9.03 -5.00 10.02
C GLU A 174 7.84 -5.81 9.48
N ARG A 175 7.93 -6.19 8.21
CA ARG A 175 7.06 -7.22 7.61
C ARG A 175 7.11 -8.52 8.40
N GLY A 176 6.00 -9.26 8.39
CA GLY A 176 5.84 -10.52 9.13
C GLY A 176 5.32 -10.33 10.57
N THR A 177 5.08 -9.09 11.00
CA THR A 177 4.31 -8.78 12.20
C THR A 177 3.02 -8.10 11.78
N HIS A 178 1.94 -8.87 11.63
CA HIS A 178 0.64 -8.32 11.25
C HIS A 178 -0.05 -7.66 12.44
N THR A 179 -0.76 -6.57 12.15
CA THR A 179 -1.69 -5.92 13.06
C THR A 179 -2.96 -6.77 13.20
N ASP A 180 -3.69 -6.59 14.31
CA ASP A 180 -5.01 -7.24 14.47
C ASP A 180 -6.00 -6.80 13.38
N GLU A 181 -5.79 -5.61 12.79
CA GLU A 181 -6.65 -5.01 11.79
C GLU A 181 -6.55 -5.70 10.41
N LEU A 182 -5.45 -6.40 10.11
CA LEU A 182 -5.36 -7.19 8.88
C LEU A 182 -6.36 -8.34 8.89
N ALA A 183 -6.56 -9.00 10.03
CA ALA A 183 -7.52 -10.11 10.12
C ALA A 183 -8.96 -9.64 9.87
N GLU A 184 -9.31 -8.45 10.37
CA GLU A 184 -10.60 -7.81 10.10
C GLU A 184 -10.76 -7.45 8.61
N LEU A 185 -9.77 -6.76 8.04
CA LEU A 185 -9.78 -6.39 6.61
C LEU A 185 -9.86 -7.62 5.70
N TRP A 186 -9.05 -8.64 6.00
CA TRP A 186 -9.07 -9.91 5.26
C TRP A 186 -10.46 -10.54 5.28
N ALA A 187 -11.14 -10.49 6.43
CA ALA A 187 -12.48 -11.05 6.53
C ALA A 187 -13.49 -10.32 5.63
N GLU A 188 -13.38 -8.99 5.53
CA GLU A 188 -14.20 -8.16 4.66
C GLU A 188 -13.86 -8.39 3.17
N MET A 189 -12.58 -8.25 2.80
CA MET A 189 -12.05 -8.41 1.44
C MET A 189 -12.42 -9.77 0.82
N THR A 190 -12.34 -10.84 1.61
CA THR A 190 -12.55 -12.21 1.12
C THR A 190 -13.98 -12.71 1.31
N MET A 191 -14.88 -11.89 1.86
CA MET A 191 -16.25 -12.31 2.22
C MET A 191 -17.02 -12.87 1.02
N VAL A 192 -17.02 -12.12 -0.10
CA VAL A 192 -17.75 -12.51 -1.32
C VAL A 192 -17.17 -13.81 -1.89
N ARG A 193 -15.84 -13.89 -1.99
CA ARG A 193 -15.13 -15.06 -2.51
C ARG A 193 -15.42 -16.32 -1.70
N ARG A 194 -15.40 -16.23 -0.37
CA ARG A 194 -15.70 -17.35 0.53
C ARG A 194 -17.19 -17.70 0.56
N SER A 195 -18.07 -16.76 0.22
CA SER A 195 -19.51 -17.00 0.10
C SER A 195 -19.90 -17.66 -1.23
N ALA A 196 -19.01 -17.65 -2.23
CA ALA A 196 -19.27 -18.26 -3.52
C ALA A 196 -19.36 -19.79 -3.38
N PRO A 197 -20.40 -20.43 -3.96
CA PRO A 197 -20.49 -21.88 -3.99
C PRO A 197 -19.25 -22.49 -4.67
N ALA A 198 -18.78 -23.63 -4.19
CA ALA A 198 -17.67 -24.35 -4.82
C ALA A 198 -17.96 -24.58 -6.31
N GLY A 199 -17.09 -24.05 -7.19
CA GLY A 199 -17.23 -24.14 -8.65
C GLY A 199 -17.86 -22.93 -9.35
N ALA A 200 -18.14 -21.82 -8.65
CA ALA A 200 -18.48 -20.57 -9.31
C ALA A 200 -17.31 -20.05 -10.15
N GLN A 201 -17.57 -19.70 -11.41
CA GLN A 201 -16.61 -19.04 -12.32
C GLN A 201 -17.11 -17.62 -12.60
N TRP A 202 -16.23 -16.63 -12.48
CA TRP A 202 -16.48 -15.20 -12.74
C TRP A 202 -15.71 -14.75 -13.98
#